data_AF-A0A349KKA6-F1
#
_entry.id   AF-A0A349KKA6-F1
#
_cell.length_a   1.000
_cell.length_b   1.000
_cell.length_c   1.000
_cell.angle_alpha   90.00
_cell.angle_beta   90.00
_cell.angle_gamma   90.00
#
_symmetry.space_group_name_H-M   'P 1'
#
loop_
_entity.id
_entity.type
_entity.pdbx_description
1 polymer ?
#
loop_
_entity_poly.entity_id
_entity_poly.type
_entity_poly.pdbx_seq_one_letter_code
_entity_poly.pdbx_strand_id
1 'polypeptide(L)' 'MPSLKHALTGGIYELQPDGLIKVTEYGQVGLFQANGSYESGELTHADLHLLGWLGGKQTDPMANRHAQALIKNKK' A
#
# COMPACT_ATOMS: atom_id res chain seq x y z
N MET A 1 -6.22 4.16 8.70
CA MET A 1 -5.29 4.48 7.59
C MET A 1 -5.95 4.03 6.28
N PRO A 2 -5.59 4.55 5.10
CA PRO A 2 -6.26 4.17 3.86
C PRO A 2 -5.99 2.70 3.57
N SER A 3 -7.06 1.98 3.25
CA SER A 3 -7.04 0.57 2.92
C SER A 3 -7.80 0.32 1.63
N LEU A 4 -7.31 -0.60 0.80
CA LEU A 4 -7.94 -1.00 -0.44
C LEU A 4 -8.03 -2.52 -0.52
N LYS A 5 -9.16 -3.01 -1.02
CA LYS A 5 -9.37 -4.43 -1.28
C LYS A 5 -9.10 -4.74 -2.75
N HIS A 6 -8.24 -5.72 -3.01
CA HIS A 6 -7.97 -6.22 -4.35
C HIS A 6 -9.25 -6.84 -4.93
N ALA A 7 -9.69 -6.37 -6.10
CA ALA A 7 -10.97 -6.78 -6.68
C ALA A 7 -11.00 -8.26 -7.09
N LEU A 8 -9.89 -8.78 -7.64
CA LEU A 8 -9.78 -10.17 -8.07
C LEU A 8 -9.58 -11.16 -6.91
N THR A 9 -8.56 -10.93 -6.07
CA THR A 9 -8.14 -11.90 -5.06
C THR A 9 -8.76 -11.68 -3.69
N GLY A 10 -9.34 -10.50 -3.45
CA GLY A 10 -9.89 -10.10 -2.16
C GLY A 10 -8.84 -9.72 -1.11
N GLY A 11 -7.54 -9.71 -1.48
CA GLY A 11 -6.45 -9.29 -0.60
C GLY A 11 -6.62 -7.85 -0.11
N ILE A 12 -6.15 -7.56 1.11
CA ILE A 12 -6.29 -6.26 1.76
C ILE A 12 -4.94 -5.55 1.80
N TYR A 13 -4.89 -4.33 1.27
CA TYR A 13 -3.71 -3.49 1.20
C TYR A 13 -3.91 -2.29 2.11
N GLU A 14 -3.06 -2.12 3.12
CA GLU A 14 -3.20 -1.08 4.15
C GLU A 14 -1.93 -0.26 4.27
N LEU A 15 -2.03 1.06 4.03
CA LEU A 15 -0.91 1.97 4.21
C LEU A 15 -0.62 2.14 5.71
N GLN A 16 0.62 1.89 6.11
CA GLN A 16 1.10 2.02 7.48
C GLN A 16 1.70 3.42 7.75
N PRO A 17 1.88 3.83 9.02
CA PRO A 17 2.37 5.18 9.35
C PRO A 17 3.83 5.43 8.94
N ASP A 18 4.61 4.37 8.80
CA ASP A 18 6.00 4.41 8.38
C ASP A 18 6.16 4.63 6.86
N GLY A 19 5.11 4.38 6.09
CA GLY A 19 5.08 4.43 4.62
C GLY A 19 5.09 3.06 3.94
N LEU A 20 5.18 1.98 4.71
CA LEU A 20 5.04 0.62 4.21
C LEU A 20 3.58 0.28 3.96
N ILE A 21 3.35 -0.75 3.16
CA ILE A 21 2.03 -1.25 2.82
C ILE A 21 1.95 -2.67 3.33
N LYS A 22 1.03 -2.90 4.27
CA LYS A 22 0.71 -4.24 4.75
C LYS A 22 -0.28 -4.87 3.80
N VAL A 23 0.10 -6.00 3.22
CA VAL A 23 -0.76 -6.80 2.34
C VAL A 23 -1.15 -8.06 3.08
N THR A 24 -2.45 -8.33 3.15
CA THR A 24 -3.00 -9.58 3.71
C THR A 24 -3.77 -10.32 2.63
N GLU A 25 -3.31 -11.51 2.26
CA GLU A 25 -3.87 -12.28 1.16
C GLU A 25 -3.70 -13.78 1.40
N TYR A 26 -4.73 -14.58 1.11
CA TYR A 26 -4.75 -16.04 1.37
C TYR A 26 -4.30 -16.45 2.79
N GLY A 27 -4.60 -15.62 3.80
CA GLY A 27 -4.21 -15.84 5.20
C GLY A 27 -2.77 -15.47 5.54
N GLN A 28 -1.96 -15.05 4.56
CA GLN A 28 -0.58 -14.62 4.74
C GLN A 28 -0.49 -13.10 4.79
N VAL A 29 0.57 -12.59 5.42
CA VAL A 29 0.86 -11.17 5.54
C VAL A 29 2.25 -10.86 4.99
N GLY A 30 2.37 -9.73 4.28
CA GLY A 30 3.63 -9.19 3.81
C GLY A 30 3.68 -7.67 3.93
N LEU A 31 4.88 -7.13 4.15
CA LEU A 31 5.16 -5.70 4.16
C LEU A 31 5.94 -5.33 2.90
N PHE A 32 5.45 -4.30 2.22
CA PHE A 32 6.01 -3.86 0.94
C PHE A 32 6.15 -2.35 0.88
N GLN A 33 7.15 -1.89 0.12
CA GLN A 33 7.23 -0.51 -0.32
C GLN A 33 6.31 -0.27 -1.53
N ALA A 34 5.97 0.99 -1.77
CA ALA A 34 5.12 1.39 -2.90
C ALA A 34 5.73 1.08 -4.29
N ASN A 35 7.05 0.89 -4.36
CA ASN A 35 7.77 0.50 -5.59
C ASN A 35 7.80 -1.02 -5.82
N GLY A 36 7.15 -1.82 -4.96
CA GLY A 36 7.13 -3.28 -5.04
C GLY A 36 8.23 -3.99 -4.26
N SER A 37 9.16 -3.28 -3.60
CA SER A 37 10.18 -3.92 -2.78
C SER A 37 9.54 -4.60 -1.57
N TYR A 38 9.86 -5.88 -1.39
CA TYR A 38 9.47 -6.67 -0.22
C TYR A 38 10.38 -6.36 0.97
N GLU A 39 9.79 -6.21 2.15
CA GLU A 39 10.50 -5.94 3.40
C GLU A 39 10.49 -7.16 4.34
N SER A 40 9.31 -7.72 4.62
CA SER A 40 9.17 -8.85 5.56
C SER A 40 7.78 -9.52 5.48
N GLY A 41 7.66 -10.73 6.04
CA GLY A 41 6.42 -11.49 6.13
C GLY A 41 6.47 -12.84 5.41
N GLU A 42 5.33 -13.53 5.38
CA GLU A 42 5.17 -14.80 4.67
C GLU A 42 4.80 -14.56 3.20
N LEU A 43 4.01 -13.51 2.95
CA LEU A 43 3.64 -13.09 1.61
C LEU A 43 4.79 -12.28 1.01
N THR A 44 5.48 -12.84 0.02
CA THR A 44 6.65 -12.23 -0.64
C THR A 44 6.32 -11.56 -1.97
N HIS A 45 5.07 -11.69 -2.43
CA HIS A 45 4.59 -11.14 -3.70
C HIS A 45 3.27 -10.40 -3.48
N ALA A 46 3.12 -9.26 -4.13
CA ALA A 46 1.91 -8.44 -4.09
C ALA A 46 1.74 -7.68 -5.42
N ASP A 47 0.53 -7.21 -5.68
CA ASP A 47 0.22 -6.45 -6.89
C ASP A 47 0.91 -5.08 -6.89
N LEU A 48 1.83 -4.89 -7.84
CA LEU A 48 2.64 -3.67 -7.96
C LEU A 48 1.79 -2.41 -8.21
N HIS A 49 0.69 -2.54 -8.95
CA HIS A 49 -0.17 -1.40 -9.27
C HIS A 49 -0.92 -0.93 -8.03
N LEU A 50 -1.44 -1.84 -7.20
CA LEU A 50 -2.09 -1.48 -5.94
C LEU A 50 -1.11 -0.90 -4.92
N LEU A 51 0.11 -1.44 -4.85
CA LEU A 51 1.17 -0.89 -4.00
C LEU A 51 1.49 0.57 -4.41
N GLY A 52 1.69 0.80 -5.70
CA GLY A 52 1.94 2.13 -6.25
C GLY A 52 0.75 3.08 -6.10
N TRP A 53 -0.49 2.58 -6.24
CA TRP A 53 -1.70 3.38 -6.04
C TRP A 53 -1.83 3.88 -4.60
N LEU A 54 -1.52 3.02 -3.64
CA LEU A 54 -1.75 3.29 -2.22
C LEU A 54 -0.62 4.12 -1.58
N GLY A 55 0.64 3.79 -1.89
CA GLY A 55 1.80 4.45 -1.30
C GLY A 55 2.64 5.31 -2.26
N GLY A 56 2.33 5.30 -3.56
CA GLY A 56 3.12 6.01 -4.56
C GLY A 56 2.97 7.53 -4.47
N LYS A 57 4.05 8.24 -4.83
CA LYS A 57 4.01 9.70 -4.98
C LYS A 57 3.06 10.05 -6.11
N GLN A 58 1.95 10.69 -5.75
CA GLN A 58 0.99 11.15 -6.72
C GLN A 58 1.54 12.34 -7.51
N THR A 59 1.57 12.21 -8.83
CA THR A 59 2.01 13.25 -9.75
C THR A 59 0.91 14.26 -10.05
N ASP A 60 -0.34 13.88 -9.84
CA ASP A 60 -1.50 14.75 -9.94
C ASP A 60 -2.02 15.10 -8.52
N PRO A 61 -2.08 16.40 -8.14
CA PRO A 61 -2.60 16.84 -6.84
C PRO A 61 -4.04 16.41 -6.55
N MET A 62 -4.79 15.99 -7.57
CA MET A 62 -6.21 15.64 -7.54
C MET A 62 -6.45 14.12 -7.58
N ALA A 63 -5.44 13.29 -7.89
CA ALA A 63 -5.64 11.87 -8.20
C ALA A 63 -5.92 10.94 -6.99
N ASN A 64 -5.64 11.32 -5.74
CA ASN A 64 -6.01 10.52 -4.55
C ASN A 64 -5.91 11.36 -3.26
N ARG A 65 -6.92 12.22 -3.03
CA ARG A 65 -6.97 13.14 -1.86
C ARG A 65 -6.87 12.44 -0.49
N HIS A 66 -7.26 11.17 -0.38
CA HIS A 66 -7.21 10.44 0.89
C HIS A 66 -5.82 9.95 1.31
N ALA A 67 -4.94 9.63 0.35
CA ALA A 67 -3.59 9.11 0.66
C ALA A 67 -2.60 10.24 1.01
N GLN A 68 -2.68 11.37 0.29
CA GLN A 68 -1.73 12.48 0.47
C GLN A 68 -1.84 13.20 1.83
N ALA A 69 -3.03 13.20 2.44
CA ALA A 69 -3.27 13.88 3.71
C ALA A 69 -2.46 13.28 4.88
N LEU A 70 -2.05 12.02 4.79
CA LEU A 70 -1.35 11.31 5.86
C LEU A 70 0.18 11.35 5.71
N ILE A 71 0.70 11.38 4.48
CA ILE A 71 2.16 11.42 4.21
C ILE A 71 2.76 12.78 4.60
N LYS A 72 1.99 13.87 4.51
CA LYS A 72 2.46 15.24 4.75
C LYS A 72 2.75 15.58 6.22
N ASN A 73 2.42 14.70 7.17
CA ASN A 73 2.64 14.92 8.61
C ASN A 73 3.97 14.40 9.16
N LYS A 74 4.85 13.84 8.33
CA LYS A 74 6.28 13.68 8.67
C LYS A 74 7.00 15.00 8.37
N LYS A 75 6.94 15.95 9.30
CA LYS A 75 7.77 17.16 9.26
C LYS A 75 8.77 17.12 10.40
#